data_AF-A0A9P8JJG2-F1
#
_entry.id   AF-A0A9P8JJG2-F1
#
_cell.length_a   1.000
_cell.length_b   1.000
_cell.length_c   1.000
_cell.angle_alpha   90.00
_cell.angle_beta   90.00
_cell.angle_gamma   90.00
#
_symmetry.space_group_name_H-M   'P 1'
#
loop_
_entity.id
_entity.type
_entity.pdbx_description
1 polymer ?
#
loop_
_entity_poly.entity_id
_entity_poly.type
_entity_poly.pdbx_seq_one_letter_code
_entity_poly.pdbx_strand_id
1 'polypeptide(L)'
;MSMKYLVPALAAVGGAYAQSSQNSCSVSGTTTLNSPADASALSGCTTFSGSIAIATGVTQGMNIPGVRRITGDLVANNNSLIPSISGDSLQTIGGAFILDTLQVLSTLSFPQLSEVDSIQWNALAGLQQLSFTTGVQQASELNIQNTQLQTLDGINLAVVDTVFITNNNYLNDISMQLGNITNSLNIESNGGNVSAIFPNLIWANNMTFRNVSQIALNSLVSVNGSLGFYSNEFESLQCANLTTVGSNKGDLTIVSNQNLNNVSFPQLKKIGGGFSIQNNT
;
A
#
# COMPACT_ATOMS: atom_id res chain seq x y z
N MET A 1 46.88 -22.95 71.85
CA MET A 1 46.57 -23.58 70.55
C MET A 1 45.44 -22.80 69.92
N SER A 2 45.77 -22.09 68.85
CA SER A 2 44.86 -21.31 68.02
C SER A 2 43.90 -22.22 67.26
N MET A 3 42.61 -21.94 67.30
CA MET A 3 41.77 -22.23 66.12
C MET A 3 40.69 -21.16 65.95
N LYS A 4 40.68 -20.66 64.72
CA LYS A 4 40.04 -19.47 64.20
C LYS A 4 38.70 -19.86 63.54
N TYR A 5 37.72 -18.98 63.72
CA TYR A 5 36.56 -18.65 62.85
C TYR A 5 35.79 -19.76 62.14
N LEU A 6 34.45 -19.69 62.23
CA LEU A 6 33.56 -19.57 61.07
C LEU A 6 32.15 -19.14 61.51
N VAL A 7 31.75 -17.95 61.05
CA VAL A 7 30.39 -17.40 61.14
C VAL A 7 29.56 -18.02 60.01
N PRO A 8 28.34 -18.52 60.24
CA PRO A 8 27.49 -19.00 59.16
C PRO A 8 26.98 -17.81 58.33
N ALA A 9 27.36 -17.78 57.06
CA ALA A 9 26.92 -16.81 56.08
C ALA A 9 25.46 -17.10 55.66
N LEU A 10 24.67 -16.03 55.68
CA LEU A 10 23.27 -15.96 55.26
C LEU A 10 23.19 -16.21 53.74
N ALA A 11 22.67 -17.35 53.31
CA ALA A 11 22.34 -17.61 51.92
C ALA A 11 20.98 -16.98 51.59
N ALA A 12 20.98 -15.70 51.19
CA ALA A 12 19.86 -15.12 50.47
C ALA A 12 19.82 -15.77 49.08
N VAL A 13 18.86 -16.68 48.87
CA VAL A 13 18.57 -17.25 47.55
C VAL A 13 18.19 -16.09 46.64
N GLY A 14 19.07 -15.82 45.66
CA GLY A 14 18.86 -14.77 44.68
C GLY A 14 17.54 -14.98 43.96
N GLY A 15 16.66 -13.99 44.03
CA GLY A 15 15.55 -13.87 43.12
C GLY A 15 16.13 -13.82 41.71
N ALA A 16 15.87 -14.86 40.91
CA ALA A 16 15.91 -14.72 39.48
C ALA A 16 14.84 -13.67 39.14
N TYR A 17 15.27 -12.45 38.88
CA TYR A 17 14.42 -11.48 38.21
C TYR A 17 14.03 -12.12 36.88
N ALA A 18 12.76 -12.50 36.75
CA ALA A 18 12.12 -12.64 35.45
C ALA A 18 12.24 -11.27 34.79
N GLN A 19 13.29 -11.05 34.01
CA GLN A 19 13.38 -9.88 33.15
C GLN A 19 12.26 -10.05 32.14
N SER A 20 11.20 -9.25 32.33
CA SER A 20 10.00 -9.26 31.52
C SER A 20 10.36 -9.28 30.03
N SER A 21 9.82 -10.26 29.32
CA SER A 21 9.73 -10.34 27.85
C SER A 21 9.04 -9.14 27.19
N GLN A 22 8.68 -8.11 27.95
CA GLN A 22 8.09 -6.87 27.45
C GLN A 22 9.11 -5.90 26.84
N ASN A 23 10.40 -6.01 27.17
CA ASN A 23 11.40 -5.06 26.66
C ASN A 23 11.84 -5.37 25.20
N SER A 24 11.56 -6.57 24.69
CA SER A 24 11.83 -6.93 23.28
C SER A 24 10.71 -6.53 22.32
N CYS A 25 9.51 -6.24 22.86
CA CYS A 25 8.35 -5.82 22.08
C CYS A 25 8.22 -4.29 22.00
N SER A 26 9.14 -3.55 22.60
CA SER A 26 9.11 -2.09 22.61
C SER A 26 10.52 -1.55 22.44
N VAL A 27 10.79 -1.01 21.25
CA VAL A 27 12.05 -0.36 20.88
C VAL A 27 11.75 1.06 20.41
N SER A 28 12.68 1.99 20.64
CA SER A 28 12.52 3.38 20.17
C SER A 28 12.86 3.57 18.69
N GLY A 29 13.24 2.50 17.98
CA GLY A 29 13.71 2.55 16.60
C GLY A 29 13.30 1.31 15.82
N THR A 30 14.24 0.71 15.10
CA THR A 30 13.98 -0.43 14.21
C THR A 30 14.65 -1.70 14.73
N THR A 31 13.90 -2.80 14.80
CA THR A 31 14.45 -4.14 14.98
C THR A 31 14.66 -4.79 13.63
N THR A 32 15.89 -5.24 13.37
CA THR A 32 16.26 -5.93 12.13
C THR A 32 16.17 -7.45 12.28
N LEU A 33 15.36 -8.09 11.44
CA LEU A 33 15.22 -9.54 11.36
C LEU A 33 16.21 -10.10 10.34
N ASN A 34 17.22 -10.84 10.82
CA ASN A 34 18.24 -11.48 9.99
C ASN A 34 17.86 -12.91 9.62
N SER A 35 16.92 -13.50 10.34
CA SER A 35 16.48 -14.87 10.14
C SER A 35 15.04 -15.09 10.59
N PRO A 36 14.39 -16.20 10.18
CA PRO A 36 13.08 -16.59 10.70
C PRO A 36 13.07 -16.82 12.23
N ALA A 37 14.22 -17.15 12.83
CA ALA A 37 14.33 -17.28 14.29
C ALA A 37 14.14 -15.94 15.01
N ASP A 38 14.66 -14.85 14.44
CA ASP A 38 14.48 -13.50 14.99
C ASP A 38 12.99 -13.11 14.96
N ALA A 39 12.30 -13.43 13.86
CA ALA A 39 10.87 -13.17 13.74
C ALA A 39 10.05 -14.02 14.73
N SER A 40 10.44 -15.28 14.92
CA SER A 40 9.81 -16.18 15.89
C SER A 40 9.96 -15.69 17.33
N ALA A 41 11.06 -15.00 17.66
CA ALA A 41 11.27 -14.38 18.96
C ALA A 41 10.27 -13.26 19.27
N LEU A 42 9.62 -12.68 18.24
CA LEU A 42 8.57 -11.67 18.40
C LEU A 42 7.19 -12.27 18.67
N SER A 43 7.02 -13.60 18.62
CA SER A 43 5.72 -14.27 18.77
C SER A 43 4.98 -13.98 20.08
N GLY A 44 5.71 -13.62 21.14
CA GLY A 44 5.13 -13.20 22.42
C GLY A 44 4.56 -11.77 22.41
N CYS A 45 4.84 -10.98 21.37
CA CYS A 45 4.41 -9.59 21.26
C CYS A 45 3.05 -9.51 20.58
N THR A 46 1.99 -9.15 21.30
CA THR A 46 0.71 -8.78 20.63
C THR A 46 0.83 -7.44 19.91
N THR A 47 1.55 -6.49 20.50
CA THR A 47 1.92 -5.21 19.89
C THR A 47 3.43 -5.06 19.93
N PHE A 48 4.02 -4.74 18.79
CA PHE A 48 5.42 -4.37 18.65
C PHE A 48 5.49 -2.84 18.52
N SER A 49 6.05 -2.17 19.53
CA SER A 49 6.28 -0.73 19.52
C SER A 49 7.64 -0.44 18.90
N GLY A 50 7.66 0.30 17.79
CA GLY A 50 8.82 0.51 16.92
C GLY A 50 8.58 0.00 15.50
N SER A 51 9.62 0.03 14.69
CA SER A 51 9.61 -0.48 13.31
C SER A 51 10.32 -1.83 13.22
N ILE A 52 9.97 -2.61 12.20
CA ILE A 52 10.60 -3.89 11.86
C ILE A 52 11.20 -3.78 10.46
N ALA A 53 12.47 -4.16 10.31
CA ALA A 53 13.12 -4.28 9.01
C ALA A 53 13.60 -5.73 8.79
N ILE A 54 13.50 -6.23 7.57
CA ILE A 54 14.12 -7.50 7.17
C ILE A 54 15.52 -7.17 6.62
N ALA A 55 16.54 -7.83 7.16
CA ALA A 55 17.93 -7.66 6.71
C ALA A 55 18.09 -8.05 5.25
N THR A 56 19.03 -7.42 4.54
CA THR A 56 19.38 -7.80 3.16
C THR A 56 20.00 -9.21 3.12
N GLY A 57 19.89 -9.88 1.97
CA GLY A 57 20.51 -11.20 1.74
C GLY A 57 19.81 -12.37 2.44
N VAL A 58 18.60 -12.17 2.97
CA VAL A 58 17.77 -13.25 3.52
C VAL A 58 17.21 -14.08 2.36
N THR A 59 17.50 -15.38 2.39
CA THR A 59 17.09 -16.34 1.35
C THR A 59 15.94 -17.25 1.78
N GLN A 60 15.60 -17.23 3.07
CA GLN A 60 14.50 -18.00 3.65
C GLN A 60 13.26 -17.11 3.75
N GLY A 61 12.06 -17.71 3.68
CA GLY A 61 10.82 -16.97 3.90
C GLY A 61 10.77 -16.35 5.30
N MET A 62 10.28 -15.11 5.39
CA MET A 62 10.10 -14.41 6.66
C MET A 62 8.64 -14.51 7.12
N ASN A 63 8.42 -15.13 8.27
CA ASN A 63 7.11 -15.17 8.91
C ASN A 63 7.20 -14.47 10.27
N ILE A 64 6.33 -13.48 10.52
CA ILE A 64 6.21 -12.74 11.78
C ILE A 64 4.95 -13.25 12.50
N PRO A 65 5.04 -14.35 13.27
CA PRO A 65 3.88 -14.95 13.91
C PRO A 65 3.38 -14.13 15.10
N GLY A 66 2.08 -14.15 15.36
CA GLY A 66 1.47 -13.68 16.62
C GLY A 66 1.38 -12.15 16.82
N VAL A 67 2.25 -11.37 16.16
CA VAL A 67 2.19 -9.90 16.20
C VAL A 67 0.92 -9.42 15.51
N ARG A 68 0.10 -8.64 16.22
CA ARG A 68 -1.14 -8.05 15.68
C ARG A 68 -0.99 -6.61 15.25
N ARG A 69 -0.09 -5.87 15.89
CA ARG A 69 0.17 -4.46 15.58
C ARG A 69 1.66 -4.17 15.61
N ILE A 70 2.16 -3.52 14.56
CA ILE A 70 3.45 -2.83 14.54
C ILE A 70 3.12 -1.34 14.63
N THR A 71 3.71 -0.59 15.56
CA THR A 71 3.38 0.85 15.68
C THR A 71 4.10 1.72 14.65
N GLY A 72 5.25 1.27 14.16
CA GLY A 72 6.01 1.92 13.09
C GLY A 72 5.90 1.15 11.77
N ASP A 73 7.02 1.09 11.06
CA ASP A 73 7.10 0.57 9.70
C ASP A 73 7.35 -0.94 9.67
N LEU A 74 6.97 -1.57 8.57
CA LEU A 74 7.46 -2.89 8.17
C LEU A 74 8.22 -2.74 6.84
N VAL A 75 9.52 -3.04 6.86
CA VAL A 75 10.42 -2.71 5.75
C VAL A 75 11.17 -3.94 5.26
N ALA A 76 11.23 -4.15 3.94
CA ALA A 76 12.15 -5.09 3.32
C ALA A 76 12.66 -4.53 2.00
N ASN A 77 13.95 -4.20 1.96
CA ASN A 77 14.61 -3.60 0.81
C ASN A 77 15.78 -4.45 0.33
N ASN A 78 16.04 -4.48 -0.97
CA ASN A 78 17.22 -5.11 -1.57
C ASN A 78 17.39 -6.58 -1.17
N ASN A 79 16.30 -7.34 -1.20
CA ASN A 79 16.26 -8.74 -0.81
C ASN A 79 15.80 -9.61 -1.97
N SER A 80 16.57 -9.60 -3.06
CA SER A 80 16.20 -10.23 -4.33
C SER A 80 16.00 -11.74 -4.27
N LEU A 81 16.34 -12.41 -3.15
CA LEU A 81 16.23 -13.86 -2.97
C LEU A 81 15.18 -14.27 -1.94
N ILE A 82 14.47 -13.34 -1.29
CA ILE A 82 13.45 -13.70 -0.31
C ILE A 82 12.19 -14.23 -1.01
N PRO A 83 11.74 -15.47 -0.74
CA PRO A 83 10.62 -16.05 -1.49
C PRO A 83 9.25 -15.63 -0.93
N SER A 84 9.18 -15.33 0.37
CA SER A 84 7.94 -14.98 1.05
C SER A 84 8.14 -14.04 2.24
N ILE A 85 7.15 -13.18 2.45
CA ILE A 85 6.99 -12.35 3.66
C ILE A 85 5.55 -12.54 4.15
N SER A 86 5.38 -12.88 5.43
CA SER A 86 4.07 -13.25 5.96
C SER A 86 3.90 -12.93 7.45
N GLY A 87 2.64 -12.86 7.88
CA GLY A 87 2.25 -12.78 9.28
C GLY A 87 0.78 -13.18 9.43
N ASP A 88 0.52 -14.19 10.26
CA ASP A 88 -0.81 -14.80 10.42
C ASP A 88 -1.83 -13.90 11.13
N SER A 89 -1.33 -13.03 12.01
CA SER A 89 -2.12 -12.28 12.99
C SER A 89 -2.04 -10.76 12.79
N LEU A 90 -1.19 -10.26 11.89
CA LEU A 90 -0.93 -8.84 11.74
C LEU A 90 -2.16 -8.13 11.16
N GLN A 91 -2.69 -7.19 11.93
CA GLN A 91 -3.90 -6.42 11.63
C GLN A 91 -3.57 -4.98 11.25
N THR A 92 -2.55 -4.40 11.91
CA THR A 92 -2.19 -2.98 11.74
C THR A 92 -0.69 -2.79 11.60
N ILE A 93 -0.30 -2.00 10.60
CA ILE A 93 1.03 -1.38 10.50
C ILE A 93 0.82 0.13 10.67
N GLY A 94 1.25 0.69 11.79
CA GLY A 94 1.01 2.10 12.13
C GLY A 94 1.81 3.09 11.30
N GLY A 95 2.86 2.62 10.62
CA GLY A 95 3.64 3.40 9.66
C GLY A 95 3.60 2.78 8.25
N ALA A 96 4.72 2.90 7.54
CA ALA A 96 4.84 2.49 6.16
C ALA A 96 5.07 0.97 6.02
N PHE A 97 4.41 0.36 5.05
CA PHE A 97 4.73 -0.97 4.56
C PHE A 97 5.57 -0.84 3.28
N ILE A 98 6.88 -0.91 3.45
CA ILE A 98 7.86 -0.62 2.40
C ILE A 98 8.47 -1.92 1.89
N LEU A 99 8.28 -2.20 0.60
CA LEU A 99 8.89 -3.32 -0.09
C LEU A 99 9.56 -2.82 -1.36
N ASP A 100 10.89 -2.94 -1.43
CA ASP A 100 11.64 -2.48 -2.59
C ASP A 100 12.67 -3.52 -3.04
N THR A 101 12.68 -3.80 -4.35
CA THR A 101 13.68 -4.66 -4.99
C THR A 101 13.68 -6.07 -4.39
N LEU A 102 12.53 -6.75 -4.46
CA LEU A 102 12.32 -8.12 -3.99
C LEU A 102 11.96 -9.04 -5.17
N GLN A 103 12.96 -9.33 -5.99
CA GLN A 103 12.78 -9.91 -7.33
C GLN A 103 12.10 -11.29 -7.37
N VAL A 104 12.30 -12.14 -6.35
CA VAL A 104 11.70 -13.49 -6.30
C VAL A 104 10.55 -13.61 -5.31
N LEU A 105 10.17 -12.52 -4.63
CA LEU A 105 9.08 -12.54 -3.66
C LEU A 105 7.78 -12.91 -4.38
N SER A 106 7.29 -14.12 -4.15
CA SER A 106 6.07 -14.64 -4.81
C SER A 106 4.90 -14.73 -3.85
N THR A 107 5.16 -14.69 -2.54
CA THR A 107 4.12 -14.77 -1.51
C THR A 107 4.21 -13.59 -0.56
N LEU A 108 3.19 -12.74 -0.58
CA LEU A 108 2.95 -11.70 0.42
C LEU A 108 1.63 -12.00 1.13
N SER A 109 1.69 -12.47 2.38
CA SER A 109 0.53 -13.03 3.06
C SER A 109 0.29 -12.44 4.44
N PHE A 110 -0.76 -11.63 4.54
CA PHE A 110 -1.21 -11.00 5.77
C PHE A 110 -2.76 -11.04 5.83
N PRO A 111 -3.35 -12.22 6.09
CA PRO A 111 -4.79 -12.44 5.95
C PRO A 111 -5.65 -11.58 6.88
N GLN A 112 -5.07 -11.07 7.97
CA GLN A 112 -5.75 -10.24 8.97
C GLN A 112 -5.50 -8.73 8.79
N LEU A 113 -4.64 -8.33 7.83
CA LEU A 113 -4.23 -6.93 7.68
C LEU A 113 -5.39 -6.09 7.14
N SER A 114 -5.74 -5.04 7.87
CA SER A 114 -6.84 -4.13 7.53
C SER A 114 -6.43 -2.65 7.54
N GLU A 115 -5.34 -2.31 8.24
CA GLU A 115 -4.88 -0.94 8.39
C GLU A 115 -3.37 -0.84 8.19
N VAL A 116 -2.96 0.08 7.31
CA VAL A 116 -1.57 0.48 7.09
C VAL A 116 -1.57 2.00 6.96
N ASP A 117 -0.55 2.73 7.42
CA ASP A 117 -0.50 4.17 7.09
C ASP A 117 -0.20 4.37 5.61
N SER A 118 0.90 3.81 5.09
CA SER A 118 1.24 3.89 3.66
C SER A 118 1.72 2.56 3.10
N ILE A 119 1.33 2.26 1.85
CA ILE A 119 1.86 1.14 1.08
C ILE A 119 2.83 1.71 0.04
N GLN A 120 4.10 1.28 0.10
CA GLN A 120 5.16 1.71 -0.81
C GLN A 120 5.89 0.51 -1.38
N TRP A 121 5.42 0.05 -2.53
CA TRP A 121 5.91 -1.18 -3.18
C TRP A 121 6.52 -0.86 -4.53
N ASN A 122 7.77 -1.27 -4.70
CA ASN A 122 8.51 -1.09 -5.94
C ASN A 122 9.34 -2.32 -6.30
N ALA A 123 9.40 -2.64 -7.60
CA ALA A 123 10.27 -3.68 -8.14
C ALA A 123 10.07 -5.06 -7.48
N LEU A 124 8.80 -5.51 -7.44
CA LEU A 124 8.38 -6.81 -6.90
C LEU A 124 8.12 -7.80 -8.04
N ALA A 125 9.18 -8.17 -8.77
CA ALA A 125 9.08 -8.93 -10.02
C ALA A 125 8.60 -10.38 -9.87
N GLY A 126 8.45 -10.90 -8.65
CA GLY A 126 7.89 -12.23 -8.40
C GLY A 126 6.43 -12.20 -7.94
N LEU A 127 5.92 -11.02 -7.55
CA LEU A 127 4.66 -10.92 -6.80
C LEU A 127 3.49 -10.78 -7.74
N GLN A 128 2.67 -11.83 -7.85
CA GLN A 128 1.56 -11.89 -8.81
C GLN A 128 0.18 -11.67 -8.19
N GLN A 129 0.05 -11.95 -6.89
CA GLN A 129 -1.21 -11.84 -6.14
C GLN A 129 -0.95 -11.52 -4.67
N LEU A 130 -1.93 -10.94 -4.01
CA LEU A 130 -1.93 -10.71 -2.57
C LEU A 130 -2.72 -11.79 -1.84
N SER A 131 -2.33 -12.10 -0.61
CA SER A 131 -3.08 -13.00 0.27
C SER A 131 -3.61 -12.23 1.50
N PHE A 132 -4.37 -11.15 1.25
CA PHE A 132 -4.93 -10.27 2.27
C PHE A 132 -6.45 -10.47 2.37
N THR A 133 -6.87 -11.55 3.03
CA THR A 133 -8.28 -11.96 3.07
C THR A 133 -9.21 -10.92 3.69
N THR A 134 -8.80 -10.26 4.77
CA THR A 134 -9.56 -9.14 5.38
C THR A 134 -9.54 -7.89 4.50
N GLY A 135 -8.44 -7.72 3.77
CA GLY A 135 -8.16 -6.60 2.88
C GLY A 135 -7.80 -5.32 3.62
N VAL A 136 -6.82 -4.58 3.10
CA VAL A 136 -6.46 -3.25 3.60
C VAL A 136 -7.58 -2.27 3.25
N GLN A 137 -8.18 -1.67 4.26
CA GLN A 137 -9.33 -0.76 4.14
C GLN A 137 -8.96 0.69 4.44
N GLN A 138 -7.84 0.90 5.12
CA GLN A 138 -7.33 2.20 5.53
C GLN A 138 -5.86 2.33 5.13
N ALA A 139 -5.54 3.38 4.39
CA ALA A 139 -4.20 3.87 4.08
C ALA A 139 -4.28 5.32 3.57
N SER A 140 -3.32 6.15 3.95
CA SER A 140 -3.16 7.52 3.45
C SER A 140 -2.47 7.53 2.08
N GLU A 141 -1.58 6.57 1.79
CA GLU A 141 -0.89 6.43 0.51
C GLU A 141 -0.93 5.00 -0.03
N LEU A 142 -1.22 4.86 -1.32
CA LEU A 142 -1.06 3.63 -2.10
C LEU A 142 -0.12 3.89 -3.27
N ASN A 143 1.11 3.40 -3.16
CA ASN A 143 2.15 3.56 -4.18
C ASN A 143 2.67 2.18 -4.60
N ILE A 144 2.26 1.72 -5.78
CA ILE A 144 2.58 0.39 -6.31
C ILE A 144 3.18 0.54 -7.70
N GLN A 145 4.46 0.18 -7.82
CA GLN A 145 5.23 0.34 -9.04
C GLN A 145 6.01 -0.91 -9.41
N ASN A 146 6.14 -1.17 -10.71
CA ASN A 146 7.05 -2.19 -11.24
C ASN A 146 6.84 -3.60 -10.62
N THR A 147 5.58 -4.00 -10.41
CA THR A 147 5.21 -5.32 -9.89
C THR A 147 4.64 -6.23 -10.99
N GLN A 148 4.47 -7.51 -10.67
CA GLN A 148 3.77 -8.49 -11.52
C GLN A 148 2.33 -8.74 -11.06
N LEU A 149 1.78 -7.89 -10.18
CA LEU A 149 0.43 -8.06 -9.65
C LEU A 149 -0.58 -8.07 -10.80
N GLN A 150 -1.54 -8.98 -10.76
CA GLN A 150 -2.60 -9.08 -11.77
C GLN A 150 -3.86 -8.30 -11.39
N THR A 151 -4.13 -8.24 -10.08
CA THR A 151 -5.23 -7.49 -9.46
C THR A 151 -4.72 -6.83 -8.18
N LEU A 152 -5.49 -5.91 -7.62
CA LEU A 152 -5.28 -5.38 -6.26
C LEU A 152 -6.24 -6.01 -5.23
N ASP A 153 -6.76 -7.21 -5.51
CA ASP A 153 -7.61 -7.92 -4.55
C ASP A 153 -6.90 -8.06 -3.20
N GLY A 154 -7.56 -7.61 -2.14
CA GLY A 154 -6.94 -7.47 -0.82
C GLY A 154 -6.54 -6.03 -0.45
N ILE A 155 -6.79 -5.05 -1.33
CA ILE A 155 -6.73 -3.61 -1.01
C ILE A 155 -8.04 -2.97 -1.49
N ASN A 156 -8.82 -2.41 -0.56
CA ASN A 156 -10.09 -1.76 -0.86
C ASN A 156 -10.29 -0.53 0.04
N LEU A 157 -9.64 0.56 -0.35
CA LEU A 157 -9.61 1.80 0.44
C LEU A 157 -10.89 2.62 0.25
N ALA A 158 -11.31 3.32 1.31
CA ALA A 158 -12.46 4.24 1.27
C ALA A 158 -12.04 5.71 1.11
N VAL A 159 -10.95 6.12 1.76
CA VAL A 159 -10.36 7.47 1.66
C VAL A 159 -8.85 7.30 1.61
N VAL A 160 -8.20 8.08 0.76
CA VAL A 160 -6.75 8.05 0.56
C VAL A 160 -6.29 9.44 0.15
N ASP A 161 -5.06 9.80 0.46
CA ASP A 161 -4.48 11.06 0.00
C ASP A 161 -3.93 10.91 -1.41
N THR A 162 -3.09 9.89 -1.61
CA THR A 162 -2.40 9.65 -2.87
C THR A 162 -2.55 8.20 -3.31
N VAL A 163 -2.93 8.00 -4.57
CA VAL A 163 -2.83 6.72 -5.28
C VAL A 163 -1.90 6.90 -6.47
N PHE A 164 -0.85 6.10 -6.53
CA PHE A 164 0.14 6.10 -7.60
C PHE A 164 0.41 4.65 -8.02
N ILE A 165 -0.22 4.22 -9.10
CA ILE A 165 -0.13 2.84 -9.59
C ILE A 165 0.42 2.88 -11.01
N THR A 166 1.70 2.56 -11.17
CA THR A 166 2.38 2.70 -12.47
C THR A 166 3.30 1.55 -12.83
N ASN A 167 3.48 1.30 -14.11
CA ASN A 167 4.44 0.30 -14.62
C ASN A 167 4.18 -1.14 -14.13
N ASN A 168 2.93 -1.50 -13.83
CA ASN A 168 2.55 -2.86 -13.46
C ASN A 168 1.97 -3.58 -14.69
N ASN A 169 2.84 -4.11 -15.55
CA ASN A 169 2.49 -4.60 -16.89
C ASN A 169 1.47 -5.76 -16.95
N TYR A 170 1.15 -6.38 -15.81
CA TYR A 170 0.18 -7.47 -15.71
C TYR A 170 -1.07 -7.08 -14.93
N LEU A 171 -1.10 -5.88 -14.34
CA LEU A 171 -2.20 -5.40 -13.51
C LEU A 171 -3.34 -4.92 -14.40
N ASN A 172 -4.41 -5.71 -14.47
CA ASN A 172 -5.55 -5.42 -15.34
C ASN A 172 -6.81 -5.00 -14.56
N ASP A 173 -6.85 -5.18 -13.24
CA ASP A 173 -7.99 -4.79 -12.41
C ASP A 173 -7.54 -3.86 -11.27
N ILE A 174 -7.95 -2.59 -11.38
CA ILE A 174 -7.80 -1.55 -10.36
C ILE A 174 -9.20 -1.06 -9.98
N SER A 175 -9.79 -1.70 -8.99
CA SER A 175 -11.14 -1.40 -8.49
C SER A 175 -11.14 -1.20 -6.99
N MET A 176 -11.70 -0.08 -6.52
CA MET A 176 -11.78 0.24 -5.09
C MET A 176 -13.04 1.06 -4.78
N GLN A 177 -13.51 1.00 -3.53
CA GLN A 177 -14.65 1.76 -3.03
C GLN A 177 -14.27 3.20 -2.59
N LEU A 178 -13.24 3.79 -3.22
CA LEU A 178 -12.75 5.13 -2.91
C LEU A 178 -13.89 6.15 -3.00
N GLY A 179 -14.03 6.98 -1.97
CA GLY A 179 -14.96 8.10 -1.89
C GLY A 179 -14.30 9.45 -2.14
N ASN A 180 -13.05 9.63 -1.68
CA ASN A 180 -12.33 10.90 -1.76
C ASN A 180 -10.81 10.69 -1.93
N ILE A 181 -10.17 11.56 -2.73
CA ILE A 181 -8.71 11.57 -2.97
C ILE A 181 -8.14 12.98 -2.75
N THR A 182 -7.43 13.21 -1.64
CA THR A 182 -7.02 14.56 -1.19
C THR A 182 -5.89 15.20 -2.00
N ASN A 183 -4.97 14.41 -2.54
CA ASN A 183 -3.82 14.90 -3.30
C ASN A 183 -3.89 14.51 -4.78
N SER A 184 -3.81 13.22 -5.09
CA SER A 184 -3.78 12.76 -6.49
C SER A 184 -4.10 11.28 -6.69
N LEU A 185 -4.75 10.98 -7.81
CA LEU A 185 -4.87 9.64 -8.40
C LEU A 185 -4.07 9.60 -9.71
N ASN A 186 -3.07 8.74 -9.80
CA ASN A 186 -2.35 8.49 -11.04
C ASN A 186 -2.33 6.99 -11.37
N ILE A 187 -2.85 6.67 -12.54
CA ILE A 187 -2.82 5.33 -13.13
C ILE A 187 -2.20 5.45 -14.52
N GLU A 188 -1.03 4.85 -14.69
CA GLU A 188 -0.23 5.00 -15.91
C GLU A 188 0.55 3.73 -16.23
N SER A 189 0.52 3.30 -17.49
CA SER A 189 1.36 2.22 -18.00
C SER A 189 1.25 0.90 -17.19
N ASN A 190 0.03 0.47 -16.89
CA ASN A 190 -0.24 -0.84 -16.27
C ASN A 190 -0.56 -1.89 -17.34
N GLY A 191 -1.28 -2.96 -16.98
CA GLY A 191 -1.64 -4.02 -17.92
C GLY A 191 -2.39 -3.49 -19.15
N GLY A 192 -2.19 -4.16 -20.29
CA GLY A 192 -2.75 -3.72 -21.58
C GLY A 192 -4.28 -3.78 -21.67
N ASN A 193 -4.97 -4.35 -20.68
CA ASN A 193 -6.43 -4.33 -20.57
C ASN A 193 -6.88 -3.69 -19.25
N VAL A 194 -6.10 -2.75 -18.70
CA VAL A 194 -6.35 -2.24 -17.35
C VAL A 194 -7.70 -1.53 -17.24
N SER A 195 -8.49 -1.98 -16.28
CA SER A 195 -9.74 -1.38 -15.87
C SER A 195 -9.54 -0.57 -14.58
N ALA A 196 -9.99 0.68 -14.59
CA ALA A 196 -9.93 1.60 -13.47
C ALA A 196 -11.36 1.98 -13.03
N ILE A 197 -11.86 1.33 -11.98
CA ILE A 197 -13.27 1.41 -11.56
C ILE A 197 -13.36 1.98 -10.15
N PHE A 198 -13.91 3.19 -10.03
CA PHE A 198 -14.12 3.88 -8.75
C PHE A 198 -15.59 4.29 -8.61
N PRO A 199 -16.48 3.34 -8.30
CA PRO A 199 -17.92 3.56 -8.39
C PRO A 199 -18.45 4.59 -7.37
N ASN A 200 -17.74 4.80 -6.26
CA ASN A 200 -18.16 5.71 -5.19
C ASN A 200 -17.31 6.98 -5.12
N LEU A 201 -16.40 7.23 -6.06
CA LEU A 201 -15.49 8.37 -5.98
C LEU A 201 -16.29 9.65 -6.23
N ILE A 202 -16.48 10.46 -5.18
CA ILE A 202 -17.26 11.69 -5.23
C ILE A 202 -16.38 12.89 -5.60
N TRP A 203 -15.17 12.93 -5.05
CA TRP A 203 -14.29 14.08 -5.16
C TRP A 203 -12.83 13.64 -5.24
N ALA A 204 -12.04 14.35 -6.04
CA ALA A 204 -10.58 14.19 -6.09
C ALA A 204 -9.90 15.55 -6.27
N ASN A 205 -8.65 15.66 -5.84
CA ASN A 205 -7.86 16.86 -6.09
C ASN A 205 -7.27 16.87 -7.50
N ASN A 206 -6.41 15.91 -7.87
CA ASN A 206 -5.93 15.73 -9.24
C ASN A 206 -6.11 14.29 -9.69
N MET A 207 -6.43 14.08 -10.96
CA MET A 207 -6.49 12.73 -11.52
C MET A 207 -5.85 12.67 -12.91
N THR A 208 -5.02 11.66 -13.12
CA THR A 208 -4.36 11.35 -14.39
C THR A 208 -4.58 9.88 -14.72
N PHE A 209 -5.11 9.62 -15.91
CA PHE A 209 -5.27 8.29 -16.46
C PHE A 209 -4.54 8.20 -17.79
N ARG A 210 -3.55 7.30 -17.88
CA ARG A 210 -2.82 7.01 -19.11
C ARG A 210 -2.78 5.51 -19.39
N ASN A 211 -3.02 5.14 -20.65
CA ASN A 211 -3.02 3.74 -21.10
C ASN A 211 -4.03 2.88 -20.32
N VAL A 212 -5.21 3.43 -20.05
CA VAL A 212 -6.32 2.73 -19.41
C VAL A 212 -7.32 2.24 -20.46
N SER A 213 -7.71 0.98 -20.38
CA SER A 213 -8.60 0.35 -21.37
C SER A 213 -10.07 0.46 -20.98
N GLN A 214 -10.38 0.54 -19.69
CA GLN A 214 -11.74 0.76 -19.18
C GLN A 214 -11.74 1.70 -17.98
N ILE A 215 -12.73 2.59 -17.91
CA ILE A 215 -12.84 3.56 -16.81
C ILE A 215 -14.28 3.73 -16.35
N ALA A 216 -14.49 3.83 -15.04
CA ALA A 216 -15.79 4.12 -14.45
C ALA A 216 -15.66 5.12 -13.29
N LEU A 217 -16.23 6.32 -13.49
CA LEU A 217 -16.20 7.44 -12.54
C LEU A 217 -17.60 8.02 -12.31
N ASN A 218 -18.62 7.16 -12.27
CA ASN A 218 -20.02 7.57 -12.34
C ASN A 218 -20.49 8.47 -11.19
N SER A 219 -19.88 8.31 -10.00
CA SER A 219 -20.21 9.12 -8.82
C SER A 219 -19.42 10.42 -8.71
N LEU A 220 -18.47 10.67 -9.62
CA LEU A 220 -17.57 11.82 -9.54
C LEU A 220 -18.36 13.11 -9.72
N VAL A 221 -18.36 13.97 -8.70
CA VAL A 221 -19.06 15.26 -8.66
C VAL A 221 -18.12 16.42 -8.97
N SER A 222 -16.87 16.37 -8.50
CA SER A 222 -15.94 17.47 -8.69
C SER A 222 -14.46 17.06 -8.60
N VAL A 223 -13.64 17.75 -9.39
CA VAL A 223 -12.18 17.68 -9.32
C VAL A 223 -11.64 19.08 -8.98
N ASN A 224 -10.88 19.20 -7.89
CA ASN A 224 -10.44 20.51 -7.42
C ASN A 224 -9.33 21.13 -8.28
N GLY A 225 -8.40 20.30 -8.75
CA GLY A 225 -7.32 20.62 -9.69
C GLY A 225 -7.64 20.10 -11.09
N SER A 226 -6.70 19.38 -11.69
CA SER A 226 -6.79 18.92 -13.08
C SER A 226 -7.33 17.48 -13.20
N LEU A 227 -8.04 17.24 -14.30
CA LEU A 227 -8.53 15.92 -14.72
C LEU A 227 -8.00 15.63 -16.13
N GLY A 228 -7.11 14.63 -16.24
CA GLY A 228 -6.41 14.31 -17.47
C GLY A 228 -6.59 12.86 -17.92
N PHE A 229 -6.91 12.69 -19.20
CA PHE A 229 -7.04 11.40 -19.89
C PHE A 229 -6.13 11.39 -21.13
N TYR A 230 -5.09 10.55 -21.10
CA TYR A 230 -4.04 10.53 -22.12
C TYR A 230 -3.86 9.14 -22.70
N SER A 231 -3.90 8.98 -24.03
CA SER A 231 -3.52 7.71 -24.66
C SER A 231 -4.26 6.49 -24.12
N ASN A 232 -5.53 6.66 -23.76
CA ASN A 232 -6.38 5.58 -23.28
C ASN A 232 -7.06 4.85 -24.44
N GLU A 233 -7.54 3.64 -24.16
CA GLU A 233 -8.09 2.73 -25.17
C GLU A 233 -9.62 2.55 -25.04
N PHE A 234 -10.24 3.15 -24.01
CA PHE A 234 -11.70 3.11 -23.84
C PHE A 234 -12.42 3.84 -24.98
N GLU A 235 -13.58 3.31 -25.38
CA GLU A 235 -14.39 3.89 -26.46
C GLU A 235 -15.30 5.02 -26.00
N SER A 236 -15.59 5.10 -24.70
CA SER A 236 -16.48 6.12 -24.14
C SER A 236 -15.97 6.63 -22.81
N LEU A 237 -16.12 7.94 -22.60
CA LEU A 237 -15.83 8.61 -21.34
C LEU A 237 -17.11 9.28 -20.83
N GLN A 238 -17.57 8.85 -19.66
CA GLN A 238 -18.78 9.38 -19.04
C GLN A 238 -18.52 9.71 -17.57
N CYS A 239 -18.80 10.96 -17.19
CA CYS A 239 -18.89 11.36 -15.79
C CYS A 239 -20.19 12.13 -15.59
N ALA A 240 -21.29 11.38 -15.45
CA ALA A 240 -22.66 11.91 -15.46
C ALA A 240 -22.92 12.97 -14.38
N ASN A 241 -22.27 12.82 -13.22
CA ASN A 241 -22.46 13.70 -12.06
C ASN A 241 -21.42 14.82 -11.96
N LEU A 242 -20.43 14.87 -12.86
CA LEU A 242 -19.32 15.82 -12.75
C LEU A 242 -19.83 17.23 -13.02
N THR A 243 -19.68 18.12 -12.05
CA THR A 243 -20.14 19.51 -12.12
C THR A 243 -19.01 20.53 -12.28
N THR A 244 -17.83 20.22 -11.74
CA THR A 244 -16.69 21.16 -11.71
C THR A 244 -15.37 20.42 -11.89
N VAL A 245 -14.49 20.97 -12.74
CA VAL A 245 -13.05 20.64 -12.79
C VAL A 245 -12.28 21.94 -12.56
N GLY A 246 -11.28 21.95 -11.69
CA GLY A 246 -10.52 23.16 -11.37
C GLY A 246 -11.37 24.19 -10.61
N SER A 247 -11.48 24.07 -9.28
CA SER A 247 -12.27 25.04 -8.48
C SER A 247 -11.74 26.46 -8.62
N ASN A 248 -10.40 26.61 -8.68
CA ASN A 248 -9.70 27.87 -8.89
C ASN A 248 -8.87 27.87 -10.19
N LYS A 249 -8.00 26.86 -10.35
CA LYS A 249 -7.19 26.59 -11.54
C LYS A 249 -7.10 25.08 -11.71
N GLY A 250 -7.19 24.59 -12.93
CA GLY A 250 -7.15 23.16 -13.22
C GLY A 250 -7.77 22.87 -14.57
N ASP A 251 -7.16 21.95 -15.30
CA ASP A 251 -7.50 21.68 -16.70
C ASP A 251 -8.32 20.40 -16.82
N LEU A 252 -9.27 20.38 -17.75
CA LEU A 252 -9.86 19.16 -18.25
C LEU A 252 -9.20 18.82 -19.59
N THR A 253 -8.43 17.74 -19.62
CA THR A 253 -7.62 17.36 -20.80
C THR A 253 -7.96 15.94 -21.25
N ILE A 254 -8.33 15.78 -22.52
CA ILE A 254 -8.64 14.51 -23.16
C ILE A 254 -7.83 14.44 -24.47
N VAL A 255 -6.68 13.77 -24.43
CA VAL A 255 -5.71 13.80 -25.52
C VAL A 255 -5.25 12.40 -25.93
N SER A 256 -5.15 12.17 -27.24
CA SER A 256 -4.56 10.94 -27.80
C SER A 256 -5.33 9.64 -27.49
N ASN A 257 -6.61 9.70 -27.13
CA ASN A 257 -7.42 8.51 -26.86
C ASN A 257 -8.05 7.99 -28.16
N GLN A 258 -7.28 7.29 -28.99
CA GLN A 258 -7.60 6.99 -30.41
C GLN A 258 -8.89 6.19 -30.64
N ASN A 259 -9.35 5.43 -29.64
CA ASN A 259 -10.59 4.64 -29.73
C ASN A 259 -11.83 5.42 -29.26
N LEU A 260 -11.67 6.65 -28.76
CA LEU A 260 -12.71 7.39 -28.07
C LEU A 260 -13.76 7.94 -29.06
N ASN A 261 -14.96 7.37 -29.02
CA ASN A 261 -16.07 7.74 -29.90
C ASN A 261 -17.13 8.60 -29.21
N ASN A 262 -17.18 8.58 -27.87
CA ASN A 262 -18.20 9.29 -27.11
C ASN A 262 -17.64 9.91 -25.83
N VAL A 263 -17.98 11.18 -25.58
CA VAL A 263 -17.63 11.91 -24.37
C VAL A 263 -18.88 12.61 -23.83
N SER A 264 -19.22 12.36 -22.57
CA SER A 264 -20.44 12.89 -21.96
C SER A 264 -20.22 13.41 -20.53
N PHE A 265 -20.51 14.70 -20.34
CA PHE A 265 -20.44 15.42 -19.05
C PHE A 265 -21.69 16.30 -18.86
N PRO A 266 -22.90 15.70 -18.76
CA PRO A 266 -24.17 16.43 -18.85
C PRO A 266 -24.41 17.42 -17.71
N GLN A 267 -23.75 17.25 -16.57
CA GLN A 267 -23.88 18.14 -15.40
C GLN A 267 -22.72 19.13 -15.26
N LEU A 268 -21.73 19.13 -16.18
CA LEU A 268 -20.53 19.95 -16.07
C LEU A 268 -20.86 21.42 -16.30
N LYS A 269 -20.57 22.25 -15.28
CA LYS A 269 -20.87 23.69 -15.26
C LYS A 269 -19.63 24.56 -15.36
N LYS A 270 -18.49 24.09 -14.84
CA LYS A 270 -17.26 24.89 -14.71
C LYS A 270 -16.00 24.08 -14.98
N ILE A 271 -15.11 24.66 -15.77
CA ILE A 271 -13.69 24.29 -15.87
C ILE A 271 -12.89 25.54 -15.47
N GLY A 272 -12.04 25.43 -14.45
CA GLY A 272 -11.30 26.59 -13.92
C GLY A 272 -10.11 27.04 -14.79
N GLY A 273 -9.52 26.11 -15.53
CA GLY A 273 -8.39 26.33 -16.43
C GLY A 273 -8.73 26.01 -17.88
N GLY A 274 -7.81 25.33 -18.56
CA GLY A 274 -7.95 24.91 -19.95
C GLY A 274 -8.92 23.74 -20.13
N PHE A 275 -9.65 23.79 -21.24
CA PHE A 275 -10.41 22.65 -21.74
C PHE A 275 -9.83 22.21 -23.07
N SER A 276 -9.35 20.97 -23.14
CA SER A 276 -8.62 20.46 -24.29
C SER A 276 -9.10 19.07 -24.69
N ILE A 277 -9.53 18.94 -25.94
CA ILE A 277 -9.85 17.65 -26.58
C ILE A 277 -9.06 17.60 -27.89
N GLN A 278 -8.04 16.75 -27.96
CA GLN A 278 -7.13 16.71 -29.12
C GLN A 278 -6.72 15.28 -29.49
N ASN A 279 -6.60 15.00 -30.80
CA ASN A 279 -6.04 13.75 -31.32
C ASN A 279 -6.75 12.48 -30.81
N ASN A 280 -8.08 12.47 -30.69
CA ASN A 280 -8.82 11.31 -30.17
C ASN A 280 -9.44 10.41 -31.27
N THR A 281 -9.18 10.72 -32.54
CA THR A 281 -9.65 10.01 -33.74
C THR A 281 -8.65 10.14 -34.87
#